data_AF-A0A7V5Q1E7-F1
#
_entry.id   AF-A0A7V5Q1E7-F1
#
_cell.length_a   1.000
_cell.length_b   1.000
_cell.length_c   1.000
_cell.angle_alpha   90.00
_cell.angle_beta   90.00
_cell.angle_gamma   90.00
#
_symmetry.space_group_name_H-M   'P 1'
#
loop_
_entity.id
_entity.type
_entity.pdbx_description
1 polymer ?
#
loop_
_entity_poly.entity_id
_entity_poly.type
_entity_poly.pdbx_seq_one_letter_code
_entity_poly.pdbx_strand_id
1 'polypeptide(L)'
;MAGRYRVGIIALQHESNTFLDRTTSLRDFEADVLARGDRVVEVFQATHHEVGGFLEGLAAESLEAVPLLAARALPGGIIESATAQRLLDE
;
A
#
# COMPACT_ATOMS: atom_id res chain seq x y z
N MET A 1 -10.93 20.90 12.90
CA MET A 1 -10.46 20.38 14.20
C MET A 1 -9.65 19.13 13.88
N ALA A 2 -8.34 19.10 14.14
CA ALA A 2 -7.57 17.87 13.96
C ALA A 2 -8.15 16.79 14.88
N GLY A 3 -8.33 15.57 14.36
CA GLY A 3 -8.83 14.45 15.15
C GLY A 3 -7.93 14.24 16.36
N ARG A 4 -8.50 13.95 17.52
CA ARG A 4 -7.73 13.70 18.76
C ARG A 4 -6.72 12.54 18.60
N TYR A 5 -6.94 11.67 17.61
CA TYR A 5 -6.11 10.54 17.28
C TYR A 5 -5.75 10.52 15.79
N ARG A 6 -4.52 10.12 15.52
CA ARG A 6 -3.91 9.99 14.20
C ARG A 6 -3.64 8.52 13.93
N VAL A 7 -4.03 8.02 12.76
CA VAL A 7 -3.89 6.61 12.38
C VAL A 7 -3.05 6.51 11.12
N GLY A 8 -1.88 5.86 11.23
CA GLY A 8 -1.00 5.60 10.10
C GLY A 8 -1.62 4.56 9.15
N ILE A 9 -1.67 4.86 7.86
CA ILE A 9 -2.12 3.93 6.83
C ILE A 9 -0.90 3.42 6.04
N ILE A 10 -0.68 2.11 6.12
CA ILE A 10 0.33 1.38 5.35
C ILE A 10 -0.35 0.18 4.68
N ALA A 11 -0.06 -0.04 3.41
CA ALA A 11 -0.43 -1.26 2.69
C ALA A 11 0.79 -1.83 1.95
N LEU A 12 1.02 -3.14 2.14
CA LEU A 12 1.99 -3.92 1.36
C LEU A 12 1.29 -5.19 0.90
N GLN A 13 1.08 -5.32 -0.41
CA GLN A 13 0.22 -6.35 -1.00
C GLN A 13 0.92 -7.04 -2.17
N HIS A 14 1.13 -8.35 -2.04
CA HIS A 14 1.63 -9.22 -3.09
C HIS A 14 1.26 -10.66 -2.76
N GLU A 15 0.87 -11.44 -3.76
CA GLU A 15 0.65 -12.88 -3.61
C GLU A 15 1.73 -13.64 -4.41
N SER A 16 2.58 -14.38 -3.69
CA SER A 16 3.71 -15.08 -4.30
C SER A 16 3.38 -16.53 -4.66
N ASN A 17 3.89 -16.97 -5.80
CA ASN A 17 3.93 -18.37 -6.23
C ASN A 17 5.39 -18.83 -6.36
N THR A 18 5.79 -19.81 -5.55
CA THR A 18 7.17 -20.33 -5.48
C THR A 18 7.57 -21.24 -6.63
N PHE A 19 6.64 -21.63 -7.50
CA PHE A 19 6.91 -22.46 -8.68
C PHE A 19 7.24 -21.63 -9.94
N LEU A 20 7.17 -20.30 -9.86
CA LEU A 20 7.49 -19.41 -10.98
C LEU A 20 8.98 -19.04 -10.97
N ASP A 21 9.65 -19.19 -12.12
CA ASP A 21 11.07 -18.83 -12.27
C ASP A 21 11.32 -17.31 -12.25
N ARG A 22 10.32 -16.50 -12.61
CA ARG A 22 10.43 -15.04 -12.62
C ARG A 22 10.10 -14.48 -11.24
N THR A 23 11.02 -13.69 -10.69
CA THR A 23 10.84 -12.93 -9.44
C THR A 23 10.02 -11.65 -9.65
N THR A 24 9.45 -11.14 -8.55
CA THR A 24 8.75 -9.85 -8.49
C THR A 24 9.74 -8.77 -8.04
N SER A 25 9.98 -7.79 -8.90
CA SER A 25 10.95 -6.71 -8.73
C SER A 25 10.26 -5.42 -8.27
N LEU A 26 11.02 -4.41 -7.85
CA LEU A 26 10.47 -3.09 -7.50
C LEU A 26 9.67 -2.47 -8.66
N ARG A 27 10.10 -2.72 -9.90
CA ARG A 27 9.41 -2.26 -11.11
C ARG A 27 7.98 -2.79 -11.20
N ASP A 28 7.73 -4.00 -10.71
CA ASP A 28 6.39 -4.58 -10.73
C ASP A 28 5.45 -3.86 -9.74
N PHE A 29 5.97 -3.33 -8.63
CA PHE A 29 5.23 -2.44 -7.73
C PHE A 29 5.03 -1.04 -8.34
N GLU A 30 6.07 -0.47 -8.95
CA GLU A 30 5.97 0.83 -9.64
C GLU A 30 4.96 0.81 -10.80
N ALA A 31 4.85 -0.33 -11.49
CA ALA A 31 3.92 -0.52 -12.59
C ALA A 31 2.46 -0.67 -12.14
N ASP A 32 2.22 -1.03 -10.89
CA ASP A 32 0.87 -1.20 -10.33
C ASP A 32 0.55 -0.14 -9.28
N VAL A 33 1.00 -0.29 -8.03
CA VAL A 33 0.91 0.77 -7.03
C VAL A 33 2.20 0.87 -6.21
N LEU A 34 2.85 2.03 -6.28
CA LEU A 34 3.85 2.46 -5.30
C LEU A 34 3.60 3.93 -4.94
N ALA A 35 2.70 4.16 -3.98
CA ALA A 35 2.24 5.47 -3.55
C ALA A 35 2.77 5.82 -2.16
N ARG A 36 3.15 7.09 -1.97
CA ARG A 36 3.67 7.63 -0.71
C ARG A 36 2.85 8.84 -0.27
N GLY A 37 2.65 8.99 1.03
CA GLY A 37 1.93 10.14 1.59
C GLY A 37 0.54 10.31 0.97
N ASP A 38 0.16 11.56 0.69
CA ASP A 38 -1.16 11.91 0.15
C ASP A 38 -1.52 11.19 -1.15
N ARG A 39 -0.53 10.71 -1.92
CA ARG A 39 -0.79 9.91 -3.13
C ARG A 39 -1.55 8.61 -2.82
N VAL A 40 -1.41 8.06 -1.62
CA VAL A 40 -2.20 6.88 -1.18
C VAL A 40 -3.70 7.22 -1.18
N VAL A 41 -4.06 8.41 -0.70
CA VAL A 41 -5.46 8.87 -0.67
C VAL A 41 -5.98 9.07 -2.09
N GLU A 42 -5.19 9.73 -2.95
CA GLU A 42 -5.56 9.94 -4.36
C GLU A 42 -5.80 8.63 -5.13
N VAL A 43 -5.05 7.57 -4.80
CA VAL A 43 -5.20 6.25 -5.45
C VAL A 43 -6.44 5.51 -4.96
N PHE A 44 -6.78 5.59 -3.66
CA PHE A 44 -7.74 4.66 -3.06
C PHE A 44 -9.05 5.26 -2.56
N GLN A 45 -9.14 6.57 -2.28
CA GLN A 45 -10.30 7.16 -1.59
C GLN A 45 -11.64 6.91 -2.29
N ALA A 46 -11.66 6.89 -3.62
CA ALA A 46 -12.88 6.69 -4.41
C ALA A 46 -12.99 5.27 -4.99
N THR A 47 -12.43 4.27 -4.31
CA THR A 47 -12.38 2.88 -4.77
C THR A 47 -13.02 1.94 -3.75
N HIS A 48 -13.42 0.73 -4.20
CA HIS A 48 -13.87 -0.35 -3.31
C HIS A 48 -12.72 -1.21 -2.76
N HIS A 49 -11.51 -0.65 -2.71
CA HIS A 49 -10.33 -1.30 -2.17
C HIS A 49 -10.30 -1.19 -0.64
N GLU A 50 -9.64 -2.12 0.07
CA GLU A 50 -9.58 -2.12 1.53
C GLU A 50 -9.00 -0.83 2.11
N VAL A 51 -8.01 -0.24 1.44
CA VAL A 51 -7.42 1.06 1.82
C VAL A 51 -8.47 2.18 1.71
N GLY A 52 -9.33 2.15 0.68
CA GLY A 52 -10.45 3.09 0.55
C GLY A 52 -11.43 2.94 1.71
N GLY A 53 -11.76 1.69 2.08
CA GLY A 53 -12.60 1.40 3.25
C GLY A 53 -11.99 1.88 4.58
N PHE A 54 -10.66 1.77 4.76
CA PHE A 54 -9.99 2.34 5.94
C PHE A 54 -10.12 3.87 5.98
N LEU A 55 -9.91 4.55 4.86
CA LEU A 55 -10.04 6.00 4.77
C LEU A 55 -11.48 6.45 5.07
N GLU A 56 -12.47 5.77 4.51
CA GLU A 56 -13.90 6.03 4.75
C GLU A 56 -14.25 5.84 6.23
N GLY A 57 -13.84 4.72 6.83
CA GLY A 57 -14.10 4.43 8.23
C GLY A 57 -13.46 5.44 9.19
N LEU A 58 -12.21 5.83 8.95
CA LEU A 58 -11.53 6.86 9.76
C LEU A 58 -12.24 8.21 9.64
N ALA A 59 -12.67 8.59 8.44
CA ALA A 59 -13.41 9.83 8.23
C ALA A 59 -14.76 9.83 8.96
N ALA A 60 -15.50 8.72 8.91
CA ALA A 60 -16.78 8.56 9.61
C ALA A 60 -16.64 8.71 11.14
N GLU A 61 -15.52 8.23 11.69
CA GLU A 61 -15.20 8.32 13.13
C GLU A 61 -14.47 9.62 13.52
N SER A 62 -14.34 10.59 12.59
CA SER A 62 -13.61 11.85 12.82
C SER A 62 -12.16 11.65 13.30
N LEU A 63 -11.51 10.59 12.82
CA LEU A 63 -10.10 10.27 13.07
C LEU A 63 -9.22 10.81 11.93
N GLU A 64 -8.03 11.29 12.26
CA GLU A 64 -7.08 11.78 11.24
C GLU A 64 -6.35 10.59 10.61
N ALA A 65 -6.61 10.32 9.33
CA ALA A 65 -5.80 9.39 8.55
C ALA A 65 -4.46 10.03 8.19
N VAL A 66 -3.36 9.33 8.49
CA VAL A 66 -1.99 9.72 8.12
C VAL A 66 -1.49 8.72 7.09
N PRO A 67 -1.64 8.98 5.79
CA PRO A 67 -1.18 8.07 4.76
C PRO A 67 0.36 8.04 4.72
N LEU A 68 0.95 6.84 4.71
CA LEU A 68 2.40 6.66 4.70
C LEU A 68 2.85 5.99 3.40
N LEU A 69 2.42 4.74 3.17
CA LEU A 69 2.83 3.93 2.02
C LEU A 69 1.67 3.04 1.56
N ALA A 70 1.53 2.90 0.24
CA ALA A 70 0.83 1.77 -0.34
C ALA A 70 1.67 1.19 -1.47
N ALA A 71 2.06 -0.07 -1.32
CA ALA A 71 2.83 -0.83 -2.29
C ALA A 71 2.06 -2.10 -2.66
N ARG A 72 1.67 -2.21 -3.93
CA ARG A 72 0.98 -3.37 -4.48
C ARG A 72 1.64 -3.81 -5.78
N ALA A 73 1.82 -5.11 -5.93
CA ALA A 73 2.14 -5.76 -7.19
C ALA A 73 1.10 -6.85 -7.48
N LEU A 74 0.90 -7.15 -8.77
CA LEU A 74 0.06 -8.27 -9.19
C LEU A 74 0.68 -9.61 -8.73
N PRO A 75 -0.14 -10.65 -8.50
CA PRO A 75 0.36 -11.98 -8.14
C PRO A 75 1.45 -12.47 -9.09
N GLY A 76 2.53 -13.01 -8.54
CA GLY A 76 3.75 -13.31 -9.30
C GLY A 76 4.70 -14.22 -8.53
N GLY A 77 5.96 -14.30 -8.95
CA GLY A 77 6.96 -15.06 -8.20
C GLY A 77 7.32 -14.40 -6.87
N ILE A 78 8.27 -15.00 -6.15
CA ILE A 78 8.78 -14.42 -4.90
C ILE A 78 9.33 -13.01 -5.13
N ILE A 79 9.20 -12.14 -4.13
CA ILE A 79 9.78 -10.79 -4.17
C ILE A 79 11.30 -10.91 -4.07
N GLU A 80 12.03 -10.19 -4.91
CA GLU A 80 13.49 -10.10 -4.83
C GLU A 80 13.92 -9.56 -3.46
N SER A 81 14.96 -10.12 -2.85
CA SER A 81 15.39 -9.69 -1.50
C SER A 81 15.72 -8.20 -1.42
N ALA A 82 16.32 -7.63 -2.47
CA ALA A 82 16.60 -6.19 -2.54
C ALA A 82 15.33 -5.34 -2.62
N THR A 83 14.30 -5.82 -3.34
CA THR A 83 12.99 -5.17 -3.43
C THR A 83 12.28 -5.23 -2.08
N ALA A 84 12.26 -6.40 -1.44
CA ALA A 84 11.67 -6.57 -0.11
C ALA A 84 12.33 -5.65 0.93
N GLN A 85 13.66 -5.62 0.98
CA GLN A 85 14.40 -4.71 1.87
C GLN A 85 14.05 -3.25 1.58
N ARG A 86 14.04 -2.86 0.30
CA ARG A 86 13.70 -1.49 -0.10
C ARG A 86 12.31 -1.07 0.38
N LEU A 87 11.30 -1.94 0.26
CA LEU A 87 9.94 -1.64 0.70
C LEU A 87 9.80 -1.59 2.22
N LEU A 88 10.61 -2.35 2.95
CA LEU A 88 10.65 -2.33 4.43
C LEU A 88 11.38 -1.11 5.01
N ASP A 89 12.25 -0.47 4.22
CA ASP A 89 13.01 0.74 4.61
C ASP A 89 12.28 2.07 4.30
N GLU A 90 11.09 2.00 3.69
CA GLU A 90 10.20 3.17 3.47
C GLU A 90 9.56 3.64 4.78
#